data_AF-A0A2E0UJW1-F1
#
_entry.id   AF-A0A2E0UJW1-F1
#
_cell.length_a   1.000
_cell.length_b   1.000
_cell.length_c   1.000
_cell.angle_alpha   90.00
_cell.angle_beta   90.00
_cell.angle_gamma   90.00
#
_symmetry.space_group_name_H-M   'P 1'
#
loop_
_entity.id
_entity.type
_entity.pdbx_description
1 polymer ?
#
loop_
_entity_poly.entity_id
_entity_poly.type
_entity_poly.pdbx_seq_one_letter_code
_entity_poly.pdbx_strand_id
1 'polypeptide(L)'
;MLEVRAEETASIARRLQSGLDVDSDLVLRFSPDFIAEVVSLYEGRRGSLDASTHYTIKGSSVELHYGSAIAHLLLNVAQEGYGLRLSLRLDCVLNFRLEGENLRIGFEPYNIVPVVESEGWLIGSEDLVNDIVRTKLATLSDDFPPIEVPLLQSQSVEIDGTNATIAGDVNMRISTPRRLLNYSFILKELLVLPKQIIVAVDLADVEVK
;
A
#
# COMPACT_ATOMS: atom_id res chain seq x y z
N MET A 1 22.86 10.85 5.65
CA MET A 1 21.43 10.47 5.84
C MET A 1 20.56 11.66 6.23
N LEU A 2 20.97 12.49 7.19
CA LEU A 2 20.27 13.76 7.53
C LEU A 2 20.25 14.77 6.37
N GLU A 3 21.34 14.88 5.62
CA GLU A 3 21.47 15.79 4.47
C GLU A 3 20.50 15.42 3.32
N VAL A 4 20.45 14.13 2.97
CA VAL A 4 19.51 13.59 1.95
C VAL A 4 18.06 13.86 2.36
N ARG A 5 17.71 13.63 3.64
CA ARG A 5 16.38 13.94 4.16
C ARG A 5 16.05 15.44 4.08
N ALA A 6 17.02 16.31 4.33
CA ALA A 6 16.83 17.75 4.25
C ALA A 6 16.59 18.22 2.80
N GLU A 7 17.35 17.67 1.85
CA GLU A 7 17.18 17.98 0.42
C GLU A 7 15.84 17.48 -0.14
N GLU A 8 15.44 16.26 0.20
CA GLU A 8 14.14 15.70 -0.20
C GLU A 8 12.99 16.49 0.41
N THR A 9 13.08 16.84 1.69
CA THR A 9 12.07 17.68 2.36
C THR A 9 11.97 19.07 1.73
N ALA A 10 13.10 19.69 1.38
CA ALA A 10 13.15 20.99 0.72
C ALA A 10 12.63 20.93 -0.73
N SER A 11 12.80 19.81 -1.41
CA SER A 11 12.22 19.55 -2.74
C SER A 11 10.70 19.42 -2.67
N ILE A 12 10.19 18.60 -1.74
CA ILE A 12 8.75 18.41 -1.49
C ILE A 12 8.10 19.74 -1.06
N ALA A 13 8.73 20.51 -0.19
CA ALA A 13 8.23 21.80 0.26
C ALA A 13 8.11 22.80 -0.89
N ARG A 14 9.09 22.85 -1.80
CA ARG A 14 9.03 23.69 -3.01
C ARG A 14 7.88 23.28 -3.93
N ARG A 15 7.68 21.98 -4.13
CA ARG A 15 6.57 21.44 -4.96
C ARG A 15 5.19 21.68 -4.35
N LEU A 16 5.07 21.64 -3.02
CA LEU A 16 3.83 21.99 -2.33
C LEU A 16 3.46 23.48 -2.54
N GLN A 17 4.45 24.36 -2.56
CA GLN A 17 4.24 25.81 -2.74
C GLN A 17 3.86 26.20 -4.16
N SER A 18 4.33 25.46 -5.18
CA SER A 18 4.03 25.72 -6.59
C SER A 18 2.67 25.18 -7.06
N GLY A 19 1.90 24.55 -6.17
CA GLY A 19 0.86 23.62 -6.59
C GLY A 19 1.51 22.28 -6.90
N LEU A 20 1.08 21.24 -6.19
CA LEU A 20 1.70 19.93 -6.26
C LEU A 20 1.31 19.26 -7.58
N ASP A 21 2.04 19.63 -8.62
CA ASP A 21 1.93 19.08 -9.96
C ASP A 21 2.90 17.89 -10.02
N VAL A 22 2.33 16.69 -10.06
CA VAL A 22 3.10 15.48 -10.33
C VAL A 22 2.91 15.19 -11.79
N ASP A 23 3.96 15.46 -12.58
CA ASP A 23 4.00 15.16 -14.00
C ASP A 23 3.97 13.63 -14.17
N SER A 24 2.77 13.05 -14.27
CA SER A 24 2.56 11.62 -14.43
C SER A 24 1.24 11.34 -15.14
N ASP A 25 1.17 10.22 -15.85
CA ASP A 25 -0.01 9.86 -16.65
C ASP A 25 -1.26 9.62 -15.80
N LEU A 26 -1.09 9.11 -14.58
CA LEU A 26 -2.16 8.89 -13.61
C LEU A 26 -1.72 9.29 -12.20
N VAL A 27 -2.53 10.11 -11.53
CA VAL A 27 -2.34 10.52 -10.13
C VAL A 27 -3.50 10.03 -9.28
N LEU A 28 -3.22 9.13 -8.36
CA LEU A 28 -4.18 8.64 -7.37
C LEU A 28 -4.00 9.40 -6.06
N ARG A 29 -5.11 9.79 -5.44
CA ARG A 29 -5.12 10.52 -4.18
C ARG A 29 -5.95 9.76 -3.15
N PHE A 30 -5.30 9.30 -2.11
CA PHE A 30 -5.93 8.62 -0.98
C PHE A 30 -5.97 9.54 0.23
N SER A 31 -7.04 9.48 1.02
CA SER A 31 -7.04 10.14 2.33
C SER A 31 -6.19 9.33 3.33
N PRO A 32 -5.61 9.96 4.36
CA PRO A 32 -5.04 9.23 5.49
C PRO A 32 -6.06 8.32 6.17
N ASP A 33 -7.33 8.73 6.21
CA ASP A 33 -8.42 7.93 6.78
C ASP A 33 -8.63 6.61 6.02
N PHE A 34 -8.44 6.60 4.70
CA PHE A 34 -8.48 5.36 3.92
C PHE A 34 -7.41 4.37 4.41
N ILE A 35 -6.21 4.84 4.76
CA ILE A 35 -5.17 3.99 5.35
C ILE A 35 -5.55 3.50 6.74
N ALA A 36 -6.20 4.32 7.56
CA ALA A 36 -6.73 3.87 8.84
C ALA A 36 -7.82 2.80 8.67
N GLU A 37 -8.71 2.95 7.69
CA GLU A 37 -9.71 1.95 7.32
C GLU A 37 -9.06 0.64 6.87
N VAL A 38 -8.04 0.71 6.01
CA VAL A 38 -7.23 -0.45 5.58
C VAL A 38 -6.72 -1.22 6.80
N VAL A 39 -6.15 -0.50 7.77
CA VAL A 39 -5.57 -1.08 8.97
C VAL A 39 -6.64 -1.66 9.90
N SER A 40 -7.83 -1.07 9.93
CA SER A 40 -8.98 -1.60 10.71
C SER A 40 -9.46 -2.97 10.22
N LEU A 41 -9.23 -3.32 8.94
CA LEU A 41 -9.56 -4.65 8.41
C LEU A 41 -8.71 -5.79 9.00
N TYR A 42 -7.69 -5.45 9.80
CA TYR A 42 -6.94 -6.41 10.58
C TYR A 42 -7.62 -6.78 11.90
N GLU A 43 -8.58 -5.97 12.38
CA GLU A 43 -9.33 -6.28 13.59
C GLU A 43 -10.15 -7.56 13.44
N GLY A 44 -10.14 -8.40 14.47
CA GLY A 44 -10.81 -9.71 14.46
C GLY A 44 -10.03 -10.83 13.77
N ARG A 45 -8.91 -10.52 13.10
CA ARG A 45 -8.05 -11.57 12.51
C ARG A 45 -7.37 -12.39 13.60
N ARG A 46 -7.21 -13.67 13.28
CA ARG A 46 -6.57 -14.66 14.12
C ARG A 46 -5.26 -15.09 13.50
N GLY A 47 -4.26 -15.26 14.34
CA GLY A 47 -2.98 -15.87 13.96
C GLY A 47 -2.50 -16.81 15.05
N SER A 48 -1.36 -17.45 14.78
CA SER A 48 -0.77 -18.45 15.68
C SER A 48 0.67 -18.06 16.02
N LEU A 49 0.97 -18.03 17.31
CA LEU A 49 2.33 -17.85 17.83
C LEU A 49 3.09 -19.17 17.77
N ASP A 50 2.43 -20.28 18.08
CA ASP A 50 2.92 -21.63 17.91
C ASP A 50 1.75 -22.58 17.60
N ALA A 51 2.01 -23.89 17.56
CA ALA A 51 0.99 -24.90 17.24
C ALA A 51 -0.21 -24.93 18.21
N SER A 52 -0.04 -24.37 19.41
CA SER A 52 -1.02 -24.39 20.51
C SER A 52 -1.47 -22.98 20.94
N THR A 53 -0.66 -21.96 20.70
CA THR A 53 -0.88 -20.60 21.17
C THR A 53 -1.45 -19.73 20.05
N HIS A 54 -2.73 -19.38 20.17
CA HIS A 54 -3.43 -18.54 19.20
C HIS A 54 -3.65 -17.14 19.75
N TYR A 55 -3.71 -16.16 18.85
CA TYR A 55 -3.99 -14.78 19.16
C TYR A 55 -5.08 -14.20 18.27
N THR A 56 -5.77 -13.18 18.77
CA THR A 56 -6.72 -12.38 18.00
C THR A 56 -6.35 -10.91 18.09
N ILE A 57 -6.34 -10.20 16.97
CA ILE A 57 -6.21 -8.75 16.93
C ILE A 57 -7.54 -8.14 17.39
N LYS A 58 -7.51 -7.42 18.51
CA LYS A 58 -8.68 -6.77 19.14
C LYS A 58 -8.83 -5.30 18.77
N GLY A 59 -7.77 -4.67 18.29
CA GLY A 59 -7.80 -3.30 17.81
C GLY A 59 -6.55 -2.99 17.00
N SER A 60 -6.68 -2.09 16.04
CA SER A 60 -5.55 -1.60 15.24
C SER A 60 -5.61 -0.09 15.06
N SER A 61 -4.45 0.54 14.94
CA SER A 61 -4.35 1.95 14.53
C SER A 61 -3.04 2.19 13.79
N VAL A 62 -2.99 3.30 13.05
CA VAL A 62 -1.85 3.66 12.22
C VAL A 62 -1.41 5.09 12.47
N GLU A 63 -0.10 5.30 12.56
CA GLU A 63 0.53 6.61 12.59
C GLU A 63 1.42 6.74 11.35
N LEU A 64 1.12 7.73 10.50
CA LEU A 64 1.86 7.96 9.26
C LEU A 64 2.97 9.00 9.47
N HIS A 65 4.18 8.70 8.99
CA HIS A 65 5.29 9.66 9.01
C HIS A 65 5.35 10.44 7.71
N TYR A 66 4.80 11.65 7.72
CA TYR A 66 4.75 12.50 6.52
C TYR A 66 6.14 12.77 5.94
N GLY A 67 6.23 12.74 4.61
CA GLY A 67 7.50 12.84 3.89
C GLY A 67 8.31 11.54 3.86
N SER A 68 7.79 10.44 4.41
CA SER A 68 8.40 9.12 4.30
C SER A 68 7.34 8.05 4.04
N ALA A 69 7.74 6.93 3.44
CA ALA A 69 6.87 5.76 3.30
C ALA A 69 6.84 4.92 4.60
N ILE A 70 7.01 5.54 5.78
CA ILE A 70 7.05 4.84 7.06
C ILE A 70 5.72 5.03 7.79
N ALA A 71 5.21 3.95 8.38
CA ALA A 71 4.04 3.95 9.23
C ALA A 71 4.31 3.16 10.51
N HIS A 72 3.69 3.54 11.63
CA HIS A 72 3.58 2.68 12.79
C HIS A 72 2.22 2.03 12.80
N LEU A 73 2.18 0.70 12.91
CA LEU A 73 0.96 -0.03 13.24
C LEU A 73 0.97 -0.34 14.72
N LEU A 74 -0.11 -0.01 15.41
CA LEU A 74 -0.33 -0.40 16.79
C LEU A 74 -1.42 -1.48 16.79
N LEU A 75 -1.08 -2.69 17.22
CA LEU A 75 -1.99 -3.82 17.30
C LEU A 75 -2.22 -4.23 18.75
N ASN A 76 -3.47 -4.23 19.19
CA ASN A 76 -3.85 -4.80 20.47
C ASN A 76 -4.19 -6.27 20.26
N VAL A 77 -3.41 -7.16 20.86
CA VAL A 77 -3.49 -8.59 20.66
C VAL A 77 -3.90 -9.27 21.96
N ALA A 78 -4.91 -10.15 21.89
CA ALA A 78 -5.31 -10.99 23.01
C ALA A 78 -4.95 -12.45 22.71
N GLN A 79 -4.27 -13.09 23.65
CA GLN A 79 -3.91 -14.50 23.57
C GLN A 79 -4.94 -15.34 24.36
N GLU A 80 -5.48 -16.38 23.72
CA GLU A 80 -6.66 -17.10 24.23
C GLU A 80 -6.35 -18.10 25.36
N GLY A 81 -5.13 -18.69 25.41
CA GLY A 81 -4.78 -19.77 26.34
C GLY A 81 -4.28 -19.35 27.73
N TYR A 82 -3.72 -18.15 27.85
CA TYR A 82 -3.06 -17.61 29.04
C TYR A 82 -3.68 -16.28 29.50
N GLY A 83 -4.71 -15.77 28.81
CA GLY A 83 -5.41 -14.53 29.17
C GLY A 83 -4.54 -13.27 29.06
N LEU A 84 -3.46 -13.35 28.27
CA LEU A 84 -2.50 -12.26 28.10
C LEU A 84 -3.02 -11.25 27.07
N ARG A 85 -2.92 -9.95 27.41
CA ARG A 85 -3.14 -8.85 26.47
C ARG A 85 -1.80 -8.18 26.20
N LEU A 86 -1.51 -7.95 24.94
CA LEU A 86 -0.28 -7.35 24.46
C LEU A 86 -0.60 -6.24 23.49
N SER A 87 0.05 -5.09 23.63
CA SER A 87 0.07 -4.08 22.59
C SER A 87 1.36 -4.28 21.79
N LEU A 88 1.28 -4.36 20.48
CA LEU A 88 2.42 -4.50 19.59
C LEU A 88 2.55 -3.22 18.77
N ARG A 89 3.73 -2.62 18.78
CA ARG A 89 4.08 -1.53 17.86
C ARG A 89 4.95 -2.10 16.76
N LEU A 90 4.47 -2.01 15.52
CA LEU A 90 5.20 -2.41 14.33
C LEU A 90 5.62 -1.15 13.58
N ASP A 91 6.90 -1.04 13.24
CA ASP A 91 7.36 -0.07 12.27
C ASP A 91 7.32 -0.73 10.89
N CYS A 92 6.56 -0.12 9.99
CA CYS A 92 6.25 -0.66 8.68
C CYS A 92 6.69 0.30 7.58
N VAL A 93 7.12 -0.25 6.44
CA VAL A 93 7.16 0.48 5.18
C VAL A 93 5.80 0.33 4.52
N LEU A 94 5.14 1.46 4.26
CA LEU A 94 3.96 1.53 3.42
C LEU A 94 4.41 1.28 1.97
N ASN A 95 3.85 0.25 1.38
CA ASN A 95 4.30 -0.26 0.10
C ASN A 95 3.15 -0.22 -0.91
N PHE A 96 3.43 0.36 -2.06
CA PHE A 96 2.54 0.41 -3.21
C PHE A 96 3.20 -0.35 -4.36
N ARG A 97 2.59 -1.46 -4.78
CA ARG A 97 3.07 -2.27 -5.90
C ARG A 97 1.98 -2.42 -6.94
N LEU A 98 2.37 -2.37 -8.21
CA LEU A 98 1.47 -2.74 -9.30
C LEU A 98 1.61 -4.24 -9.54
N GLU A 99 0.51 -4.97 -9.43
CA GLU A 99 0.43 -6.38 -9.78
C GLU A 99 -0.74 -6.56 -10.76
N GLY A 100 -0.41 -6.70 -12.05
CA GLY A 100 -1.39 -6.76 -13.11
C GLY A 100 -2.20 -5.46 -13.22
N GLU A 101 -3.51 -5.54 -13.00
CA GLU A 101 -4.45 -4.41 -13.06
C GLU A 101 -4.68 -3.74 -11.69
N ASN A 102 -4.06 -4.26 -10.63
CA ASN A 102 -4.31 -3.85 -9.27
C ASN A 102 -3.11 -3.08 -8.70
N LEU A 103 -3.40 -1.95 -8.06
CA LEU A 103 -2.49 -1.32 -7.11
C LEU A 103 -2.64 -2.03 -5.77
N ARG A 104 -1.60 -2.76 -5.37
CA ARG A 104 -1.50 -3.41 -4.07
C ARG A 104 -0.91 -2.45 -3.05
N ILE A 105 -1.65 -2.23 -1.99
CA ILE A 105 -1.28 -1.37 -0.86
C ILE A 105 -1.03 -2.30 0.33
N GLY A 106 0.21 -2.36 0.81
CA GLY A 106 0.61 -3.25 1.90
C GLY A 106 1.44 -2.53 2.96
N PHE A 107 1.51 -3.17 4.12
CA PHE A 107 2.42 -2.77 5.19
C PHE A 107 3.47 -3.85 5.34
N GLU A 108 4.73 -3.48 5.12
CA GLU A 108 5.86 -4.39 5.28
C GLU A 108 6.56 -4.09 6.61
N PRO A 109 6.29 -4.87 7.68
CA PRO A 109 6.92 -4.65 8.98
C PRO A 109 8.42 -4.96 8.91
N TYR A 110 9.26 -4.04 9.39
CA TYR A 110 10.71 -4.25 9.49
C TYR A 110 11.22 -4.20 10.93
N ASN A 111 10.43 -3.66 11.85
CA ASN A 111 10.70 -3.69 13.27
C ASN A 111 9.41 -3.93 14.04
N ILE A 112 9.48 -4.76 15.08
CA ILE A 112 8.31 -5.13 15.87
C ILE A 112 8.70 -5.09 17.34
N VAL A 113 8.05 -4.21 18.09
CA VAL A 113 8.34 -3.93 19.48
C VAL A 113 7.11 -4.23 20.32
N PRO A 114 7.20 -5.12 21.31
CA PRO A 114 6.12 -5.30 22.27
C PRO A 114 6.04 -4.07 23.17
N VAL A 115 4.86 -3.50 23.30
CA VAL A 115 4.49 -2.56 24.35
C VAL A 115 3.65 -3.35 25.34
N VAL A 116 4.31 -3.99 26.31
CA VAL A 116 3.64 -4.87 27.28
C VAL A 116 2.89 -4.03 28.30
N GLU A 117 1.58 -3.93 28.16
CA GLU A 117 0.67 -3.53 29.24
C GLU A 117 -0.06 -4.79 29.73
N SER A 118 0.55 -5.48 30.69
CA SER A 118 -0.04 -6.67 31.32
C SER A 118 -0.94 -6.27 32.47
N GLU A 119 -2.24 -6.60 32.38
CA GLU A 119 -3.15 -6.56 33.53
C GLU A 119 -2.97 -7.77 34.48
N GLY A 120 -2.06 -8.71 34.16
CA GLY A 120 -1.80 -9.96 34.90
C GLY A 120 -0.41 -10.06 35.56
N TRP A 121 -0.18 -11.14 36.32
CA TRP A 121 1.09 -11.40 37.03
C TRP A 121 2.24 -11.64 36.05
N LEU A 122 3.16 -10.67 35.98
CA LEU A 122 4.32 -10.63 35.05
C LEU A 122 5.48 -11.59 35.40
N ILE A 123 5.38 -12.36 36.49
CA ILE A 123 6.49 -13.21 36.94
C ILE A 123 6.57 -14.45 36.05
N GLY A 124 7.48 -14.42 35.06
CA GLY A 124 7.76 -15.52 34.13
C GLY A 124 7.23 -15.32 32.70
N SER A 125 6.59 -14.19 32.40
CA SER A 125 6.02 -13.90 31.07
C SER A 125 7.01 -13.25 30.09
N GLU A 126 8.16 -12.77 30.56
CA GLU A 126 9.14 -12.06 29.72
C GLU A 126 9.75 -12.97 28.64
N ASP A 127 10.08 -14.22 28.97
CA ASP A 127 10.58 -15.18 28.00
C ASP A 127 9.52 -15.53 26.96
N LEU A 128 8.26 -15.64 27.39
CA LEU A 128 7.13 -15.92 26.50
C LEU A 128 6.84 -14.72 25.57
N VAL A 129 6.92 -13.49 26.08
CA VAL A 129 6.80 -12.27 25.27
C VAL A 129 7.98 -12.14 24.29
N ASN A 130 9.19 -12.40 24.75
CA ASN A 130 10.38 -12.37 23.89
C ASN A 130 10.34 -13.45 22.82
N ASP A 131 9.85 -14.66 23.12
CA ASP A 131 9.68 -15.74 22.15
C ASP A 131 8.56 -15.45 21.15
N ILE A 132 7.46 -14.83 21.60
CA ILE A 132 6.39 -14.28 20.74
C ILE A 132 7.01 -13.31 19.73
N VAL A 133 7.86 -12.40 20.20
CA VAL A 133 8.45 -11.33 19.39
C VAL A 133 9.54 -11.84 18.46
N ARG A 134 10.42 -12.74 18.93
CA ARG A 134 11.53 -13.26 18.15
C ARG A 134 11.11 -14.30 17.12
N THR A 135 10.22 -15.21 17.48
CA THR A 135 10.08 -16.47 16.70
C THR A 135 9.11 -16.32 15.55
N LYS A 136 8.03 -15.52 15.69
CA LYS A 136 6.87 -15.59 14.78
C LYS A 136 6.23 -14.24 14.41
N LEU A 137 6.69 -13.12 14.95
CA LEU A 137 6.30 -11.81 14.42
C LEU A 137 6.90 -11.56 13.00
N ALA A 138 7.94 -12.31 12.63
CA ALA A 138 8.43 -12.39 11.25
C ALA A 138 7.45 -13.07 10.27
N THR A 139 6.52 -13.92 10.73
CA THR A 139 5.45 -14.48 9.88
C THR A 139 4.20 -13.60 9.87
N LEU A 140 4.15 -12.57 10.72
CA LEU A 140 3.01 -11.64 10.75
C LEU A 140 2.97 -10.80 9.47
N SER A 141 4.12 -10.58 8.80
CA SER A 141 4.20 -10.05 7.42
C SER A 141 3.33 -10.84 6.44
N ASP A 142 3.27 -12.16 6.58
CA ASP A 142 2.51 -13.04 5.70
C ASP A 142 1.00 -12.98 6.00
N ASP A 143 0.65 -12.59 7.24
CA ASP A 143 -0.73 -12.42 7.71
C ASP A 143 -1.31 -11.02 7.44
N PHE A 144 -0.51 -10.08 6.92
CA PHE A 144 -0.96 -8.76 6.45
C PHE A 144 -1.25 -8.81 4.94
N PRO A 145 -2.44 -9.25 4.49
CA PRO A 145 -2.74 -9.21 3.08
C PRO A 145 -2.74 -7.76 2.61
N PRO A 146 -2.12 -7.48 1.46
CA PRO A 146 -2.24 -6.19 0.84
C PRO A 146 -3.67 -5.98 0.34
N ILE A 147 -4.09 -4.72 0.31
CA ILE A 147 -5.34 -4.31 -0.32
C ILE A 147 -5.12 -4.09 -1.79
N GLU A 148 -6.05 -4.56 -2.60
CA GLU A 148 -6.00 -4.43 -4.04
C GLU A 148 -6.99 -3.34 -4.48
N VAL A 149 -6.46 -2.25 -5.04
CA VAL A 149 -7.26 -1.19 -5.66
C VAL A 149 -7.19 -1.38 -7.18
N PRO A 150 -8.29 -1.71 -7.85
CA PRO A 150 -8.29 -1.89 -9.30
C PRO A 150 -8.05 -0.54 -9.98
N LEU A 151 -7.03 -0.45 -10.82
CA LEU A 151 -6.66 0.83 -11.46
C LEU A 151 -7.48 1.12 -12.71
N LEU A 152 -7.82 0.11 -13.52
CA LEU A 152 -8.73 0.16 -14.67
C LEU A 152 -9.04 -1.29 -15.10
N GLN A 153 -10.28 -1.55 -15.55
CA GLN A 153 -10.85 -2.89 -15.74
C GLN A 153 -10.37 -3.66 -17.00
N SER A 154 -9.39 -3.13 -17.74
CA SER A 154 -8.91 -3.77 -18.96
C SER A 154 -7.59 -3.17 -19.44
N GLN A 155 -6.50 -3.95 -19.42
CA GLN A 155 -5.18 -3.67 -20.05
C GLN A 155 -5.23 -3.42 -21.56
N SER A 156 -6.42 -3.38 -22.16
CA SER A 156 -6.61 -3.13 -23.57
C SER A 156 -7.66 -2.05 -23.81
N VAL A 157 -7.32 -1.03 -24.60
CA VAL A 157 -8.30 -0.10 -25.16
C VAL A 157 -8.51 -0.45 -26.63
N GLU A 158 -9.77 -0.73 -26.99
CA GLU A 158 -10.16 -0.90 -28.38
C GLU A 158 -10.29 0.48 -29.02
N ILE A 159 -9.43 0.78 -30.00
CA ILE A 159 -9.60 1.95 -30.84
C ILE A 159 -10.44 1.54 -32.03
N ASP A 160 -11.66 2.09 -32.10
CA ASP A 160 -12.55 1.86 -33.23
C ASP A 160 -11.93 2.39 -34.52
N GLY A 161 -11.88 1.51 -35.52
CA GLY A 161 -11.35 1.84 -36.84
C GLY A 161 -12.24 2.86 -37.55
N THR A 162 -11.63 3.83 -38.22
CA THR A 162 -12.34 4.80 -39.05
C THR A 162 -12.43 4.32 -40.49
N ASN A 163 -13.64 4.33 -41.06
CA ASN A 163 -13.84 4.21 -42.50
C ASN A 163 -14.25 5.57 -43.07
N ALA A 164 -13.43 6.14 -43.95
CA ALA A 164 -13.76 7.34 -44.69
C ALA A 164 -13.90 7.00 -46.17
N THR A 165 -15.05 7.32 -46.73
CA THR A 165 -15.29 7.23 -48.18
C THR A 165 -15.29 8.63 -48.74
N ILE A 166 -14.33 8.93 -49.63
CA ILE A 166 -14.27 10.21 -50.33
C ILE A 166 -14.82 9.94 -51.73
N ALA A 167 -15.98 10.52 -52.03
CA ALA A 167 -16.60 10.48 -53.35
C ALA A 167 -16.18 11.73 -54.14
N GLY A 168 -15.47 11.53 -55.25
CA GLY A 168 -14.98 12.56 -56.17
C GLY A 168 -14.55 11.91 -57.49
N ASP A 169 -13.68 12.55 -58.27
CA ASP A 169 -13.19 11.99 -59.56
C ASP A 169 -12.44 10.66 -59.41
N VAL A 170 -11.90 10.39 -58.22
CA VAL A 170 -11.36 9.09 -57.83
C VAL A 170 -12.12 8.62 -56.60
N ASN A 171 -12.82 7.49 -56.72
CA ASN A 171 -13.46 6.84 -55.57
C ASN A 171 -12.37 6.27 -54.66
N MET A 172 -12.19 6.89 -53.48
CA MET A 172 -11.19 6.45 -52.50
C MET A 172 -11.88 6.01 -51.22
N ARG A 173 -11.50 4.82 -50.74
CA ARG A 173 -11.89 4.29 -49.43
C ARG A 173 -10.65 4.20 -48.56
N ILE A 174 -10.62 4.98 -47.49
CA ILE A 174 -9.58 4.93 -46.47
C ILE A 174 -10.15 4.15 -45.29
N SER A 175 -9.58 2.98 -45.01
CA SER A 175 -9.96 2.15 -43.88
C SER A 175 -8.80 2.05 -42.90
N THR A 176 -8.99 2.57 -41.70
CA THR A 176 -8.11 2.26 -40.57
C THR A 176 -8.73 1.07 -39.83
N PRO A 177 -8.05 -0.09 -39.75
CA PRO A 177 -8.59 -1.23 -39.02
C PRO A 177 -8.69 -0.92 -37.53
N ARG A 178 -9.61 -1.60 -36.84
CA ARG A 178 -9.69 -1.60 -35.39
C ARG A 178 -8.37 -2.13 -34.82
N ARG A 179 -7.84 -1.49 -33.79
CA ARG A 179 -6.58 -1.89 -33.15
C ARG A 179 -6.78 -2.09 -31.67
N LEU A 180 -6.05 -3.04 -31.11
CA LEU A 180 -6.05 -3.33 -29.68
C LEU A 180 -4.74 -2.78 -29.10
N LEU A 181 -4.85 -1.80 -28.21
CA LEU A 181 -3.69 -1.22 -27.52
C LEU A 181 -3.49 -1.92 -26.19
N ASN A 182 -2.42 -2.70 -26.03
CA ASN A 182 -2.00 -3.18 -24.71
C ASN A 182 -1.18 -2.10 -24.03
N TYR A 183 -1.40 -1.86 -22.75
CA TYR A 183 -0.60 -0.92 -21.98
C TYR A 183 -0.18 -1.48 -20.62
N SER A 184 0.94 -0.99 -20.11
CA SER A 184 1.45 -1.31 -18.77
C SER A 184 1.76 -0.06 -17.98
N PHE A 185 1.68 -0.14 -16.66
CA PHE A 185 1.93 0.97 -15.75
C PHE A 185 3.16 0.72 -14.88
N ILE A 186 3.88 1.78 -14.53
CA ILE A 186 4.97 1.77 -13.55
C ILE A 186 4.74 2.84 -12.48
N LEU A 187 5.10 2.52 -11.24
CA LEU A 187 5.03 3.47 -10.14
C LEU A 187 6.16 4.48 -10.29
N LYS A 188 5.82 5.76 -10.45
CA LYS A 188 6.77 6.86 -10.61
C LYS A 188 7.16 7.43 -9.24
N GLU A 189 6.16 7.74 -8.43
CA GLU A 189 6.37 8.48 -7.18
C GLU A 189 5.29 8.18 -6.13
N LEU A 190 5.69 8.18 -4.86
CA LEU A 190 4.82 8.08 -3.69
C LEU A 190 5.10 9.24 -2.73
N LEU A 191 4.09 10.06 -2.44
CA LEU A 191 4.17 11.15 -1.48
C LEU A 191 3.14 10.98 -0.37
N VAL A 192 3.61 10.90 0.87
CA VAL A 192 2.76 10.81 2.08
C VAL A 192 2.70 12.20 2.73
N LEU A 193 1.55 12.87 2.64
CA LEU A 193 1.33 14.23 3.14
C LEU A 193 0.27 14.23 4.26
N PRO A 194 0.22 15.30 5.09
CA PRO A 194 -0.73 15.38 6.22
C PRO A 194 -2.20 15.13 5.89
N LYS A 195 -2.64 15.45 4.65
CA LYS A 195 -4.05 15.37 4.25
C LYS A 195 -4.32 14.38 3.12
N GLN A 196 -3.28 13.87 2.47
CA GLN A 196 -3.44 13.00 1.31
C GLN A 196 -2.17 12.19 1.08
N ILE A 197 -2.34 11.01 0.52
CA ILE A 197 -1.27 10.19 -0.03
C ILE A 197 -1.42 10.21 -1.54
N ILE A 198 -0.34 10.50 -2.23
CA ILE A 198 -0.32 10.66 -3.68
C ILE A 198 0.52 9.55 -4.26
N VAL A 199 -0.09 8.76 -5.13
CA VAL A 199 0.57 7.71 -5.90
C VAL A 199 0.54 8.13 -7.35
N ALA A 200 1.72 8.40 -7.90
CA ALA A 200 1.90 8.79 -9.29
C ALA A 200 2.36 7.57 -10.09
N VAL A 201 1.68 7.34 -11.20
CA VAL A 201 1.84 6.17 -12.05
C VAL A 201 2.03 6.65 -13.49
N ASP A 202 3.08 6.17 -14.14
CA ASP A 202 3.35 6.43 -15.56
C ASP A 202 3.00 5.21 -16.38
N LEU A 203 2.66 5.44 -17.64
CA LEU A 203 2.44 4.42 -18.63
C LEU A 203 3.79 4.03 -19.25
N ALA A 204 4.19 2.77 -19.06
CA ALA A 204 5.54 2.30 -19.39
C ALA A 204 5.69 1.84 -20.83
N ASP A 205 4.65 1.20 -21.38
CA ASP A 205 4.67 0.69 -22.75
C ASP A 205 3.26 0.69 -23.35
N VAL A 206 3.15 0.99 -24.64
CA VAL A 206 1.93 0.89 -25.45
C VAL A 206 2.24 0.02 -26.66
N GLU A 207 1.78 -1.23 -26.64
CA GLU A 207 1.90 -2.12 -27.78
C GLU A 207 0.62 -2.10 -28.62
N VAL A 208 0.76 -1.83 -29.91
CA VAL A 208 -0.33 -1.90 -30.88
C VAL A 208 -0.35 -3.29 -31.51
N LYS A 209 -1.45 -4.04 -31.33
CA LYS A 209 -1.74 -5.26 -32.10
C LYS A 209 -2.68 -4.98 -33.27
#